data_AF-A0A5C7PN57-F1
#
_entry.id   AF-A0A5C7PN57-F1
#
_cell.length_a   1.000
_cell.length_b   1.000
_cell.length_c   1.000
_cell.angle_alpha   90.00
_cell.angle_beta   90.00
_cell.angle_gamma   90.00
#
_symmetry.space_group_name_H-M   'P 1'
#
loop_
_entity.id
_entity.type
_entity.pdbx_description
1 polymer ?
#
loop_
_entity_poly.entity_id
_entity_poly.type
_entity_poly.pdbx_seq_one_letter_code
_entity_poly.pdbx_strand_id
1 'polypeptide(L)'
;MTAPNETIKPPRPAATVVVVRDGALGIEVLLLRRAERGDLNSGAWVFPGGLVDAADRAAQPHCRGADPAAADARLGVAGHALDYWVAAVRECFEEAGLLYARERDGAPLALDAARAARLDAWRGPLQRGEQSLAALCHEEGLTLAADELVYFSHWVTPPGRAKRFDTRFFIARAPQGQISSHDDGELVEQLWIAPTAALTRTEPLKLMTPTQKTLEAIARFDSVDALLAWARQPRSIPLIQPQIGTGRDGVRPVTPDEPAYAELKRLDPECRGNFSYDILPAVPVRLSPRVIRVTAHNGSVMTGPGTNSYLVGGGPRNEWAVIDPGPAESVHIEAILAAAPGPIRWIFATHTHLDHSPGCALLKARTGATVHGRLADHPEWQDASFAPEVRLAGGERFALDEGVTLVAVHTPGHASNHLCYRLEEEKTLFTGDHVMQLSTVVINPPDGDMAAYLVSLRALCAEELEWLAPGHGFLMAQPRAAFEKIIAHRLQREAKVLAVLHELGEQADESALLPRVYDDVPERLHPVALRSLRAHLIKLRAHGPG
;
A
#
# COMPACT_ATOMS: atom_id res chain seq x y z
N MET A 1 20.23 -27.83 4.34
CA MET A 1 19.25 -28.43 5.27
C MET A 1 18.07 -27.48 5.36
N THR A 2 16.98 -27.77 4.66
CA THR A 2 15.73 -27.01 4.77
C THR A 2 15.17 -27.23 6.17
N ALA A 3 15.01 -26.15 6.94
CA ALA A 3 14.30 -26.20 8.21
C ALA A 3 12.92 -26.88 8.01
N PRO A 4 12.45 -27.67 8.98
CA PRO A 4 11.16 -28.34 8.87
C PRO A 4 10.08 -27.31 8.55
N ASN A 5 9.15 -27.71 7.70
CA ASN A 5 8.00 -26.94 7.24
C ASN A 5 7.11 -26.61 8.46
N GLU A 6 7.43 -25.54 9.21
CA GLU A 6 6.61 -25.07 10.31
C GLU A 6 5.23 -24.71 9.73
N THR A 7 4.21 -25.45 10.15
CA THR A 7 2.84 -25.23 9.69
C THR A 7 2.40 -23.83 10.08
N ILE A 8 2.05 -23.01 9.08
CA ILE A 8 1.49 -21.66 9.28
C ILE A 8 0.25 -21.78 10.15
N LYS A 9 0.31 -21.27 11.39
CA LYS A 9 -0.84 -21.31 12.30
C LYS A 9 -1.98 -20.44 11.75
N PRO A 10 -3.24 -20.88 11.82
CA PRO A 10 -4.36 -20.04 11.42
C PRO A 10 -4.47 -18.82 12.35
N PRO A 11 -4.84 -17.64 11.83
CA PRO A 11 -5.07 -16.48 12.68
C PRO A 11 -6.33 -16.69 13.53
N ARG A 12 -6.29 -16.30 14.80
CA ARG A 12 -7.45 -16.36 15.70
C ARG A 12 -8.32 -15.11 15.52
N PRO A 13 -9.66 -15.23 15.49
CA PRO A 13 -10.54 -14.07 15.36
C PRO A 13 -10.40 -13.16 16.58
N ALA A 14 -10.32 -11.85 16.34
CA ALA A 14 -10.19 -10.85 17.37
C ALA A 14 -10.99 -9.59 17.02
N ALA A 15 -11.34 -8.80 18.04
CA ALA A 15 -12.04 -7.53 17.89
C ALA A 15 -11.39 -6.46 18.76
N THR A 16 -11.36 -5.23 18.25
CA THR A 16 -10.72 -4.08 18.92
C THR A 16 -11.61 -2.85 18.79
N VAL A 17 -11.72 -2.05 19.85
CA VAL A 17 -12.48 -0.79 19.84
C VAL A 17 -11.54 0.40 20.01
N VAL A 18 -11.51 1.26 19.01
CA VAL A 18 -10.88 2.57 19.08
C VAL A 18 -11.88 3.54 19.71
N VAL A 19 -11.64 3.91 20.96
CA VAL A 19 -12.52 4.84 21.68
C VAL A 19 -12.00 6.26 21.49
N VAL A 20 -12.87 7.15 20.99
CA VAL A 20 -12.54 8.55 20.71
C VAL A 20 -13.46 9.52 21.45
N ARG A 21 -12.95 10.70 21.80
CA ARG A 21 -13.74 11.81 22.36
C ARG A 21 -13.23 13.14 21.83
N ASP A 22 -14.07 14.17 21.91
CA ASP A 22 -13.63 15.54 21.68
C ASP A 22 -12.96 16.06 22.96
N GLY A 23 -11.68 16.43 22.87
CA GLY A 23 -10.89 17.09 23.90
C GLY A 23 -10.74 18.59 23.63
N ALA A 24 -9.97 19.28 24.47
CA ALA A 24 -9.82 20.73 24.39
C ALA A 24 -9.14 21.24 23.09
N LEU A 25 -8.31 20.39 22.47
CA LEU A 25 -7.52 20.72 21.27
C LEU A 25 -7.87 19.85 20.06
N GLY A 26 -9.05 19.23 20.05
CA GLY A 26 -9.50 18.30 19.01
C GLY A 26 -9.71 16.88 19.52
N ILE A 27 -9.65 15.90 18.62
CA ILE A 27 -9.93 14.49 18.96
C ILE A 27 -8.86 13.94 19.92
N GLU A 28 -9.31 13.26 20.98
CA GLU A 28 -8.49 12.41 21.83
C GLU A 28 -8.89 10.94 21.65
N VAL A 29 -7.90 10.05 21.72
CA VAL A 29 -8.07 8.60 21.64
C VAL A 29 -7.62 7.97 22.94
N LEU A 30 -8.37 6.97 23.42
CA LEU A 30 -7.98 6.16 24.56
C LEU A 30 -6.94 5.12 24.14
N LEU A 31 -5.77 5.13 24.79
CA LEU A 31 -4.75 4.10 24.66
C LEU A 31 -4.50 3.47 26.03
N LEU A 32 -4.29 2.15 26.02
CA LEU A 32 -4.00 1.33 27.20
C LEU A 32 -2.61 0.71 27.06
N ARG A 33 -1.81 0.71 28.12
CA ARG A 33 -0.45 0.13 28.12
C ARG A 33 -0.48 -1.30 28.62
N ARG A 34 0.00 -2.23 27.81
CA ARG A 34 0.16 -3.64 28.20
C ARG A 34 1.23 -3.78 29.29
N ALA A 35 0.96 -4.62 30.28
CA ALA A 35 1.91 -5.01 31.31
C ALA A 35 3.22 -5.56 30.70
N GLU A 36 4.34 -5.38 31.40
CA GLU A 36 5.61 -5.99 31.02
C GLU A 36 5.57 -7.50 31.29
N ARG A 37 5.53 -8.32 30.24
CA ARG A 37 5.46 -9.80 30.34
C ARG A 37 6.53 -10.52 29.51
N GLY A 38 7.55 -9.80 29.03
CA GLY A 38 8.72 -10.35 28.32
C GLY A 38 8.43 -10.84 26.89
N ASP A 39 7.33 -10.41 26.27
CA ASP A 39 7.03 -10.68 24.86
C ASP A 39 7.13 -9.41 23.99
N LEU A 40 7.05 -9.57 22.66
CA LEU A 40 7.22 -8.46 21.72
C LEU A 40 6.23 -7.30 21.95
N ASN A 41 5.05 -7.58 22.51
CA ASN A 41 3.98 -6.62 22.74
C ASN A 41 4.01 -6.02 24.16
N SER A 42 4.94 -6.45 25.02
CA SER A 42 5.09 -5.93 26.38
C SER A 42 5.38 -4.43 26.36
N GLY A 43 4.71 -3.67 27.22
CA GLY A 43 4.82 -2.22 27.29
C GLY A 43 4.24 -1.46 26.08
N ALA A 44 3.62 -2.16 25.12
CA ALA A 44 3.01 -1.52 23.96
C ALA A 44 1.70 -0.82 24.33
N TRP A 45 1.45 0.33 23.69
CA TRP A 45 0.19 1.05 23.77
C TRP A 45 -0.76 0.54 22.69
N VAL A 46 -1.93 0.10 23.12
CA VAL A 46 -2.95 -0.54 22.29
C VAL A 46 -4.32 0.06 22.56
N PHE A 47 -5.27 -0.25 21.69
CA PHE A 47 -6.68 0.00 21.97
C PHE A 47 -7.27 -1.21 22.73
N PRO A 48 -8.35 -1.02 23.49
CA PRO A 48 -9.07 -2.13 24.11
C PRO A 48 -9.49 -3.18 23.08
N GLY A 49 -9.25 -4.45 23.35
CA GLY A 49 -9.61 -5.53 22.45
C GLY A 49 -8.91 -6.86 22.71
N GLY A 50 -9.56 -7.93 22.27
CA GLY A 50 -9.08 -9.29 22.48
C GLY A 50 -9.73 -10.30 21.53
N LEU A 51 -9.74 -11.56 21.95
CA LEU A 51 -10.22 -12.66 21.12
C LEU A 51 -11.75 -12.66 21.05
N VAL A 52 -12.29 -13.10 19.92
CA VAL A 52 -13.72 -13.47 19.86
C VAL A 52 -13.88 -14.81 20.56
N ASP A 53 -14.70 -14.84 21.62
CA ASP A 53 -15.01 -16.03 22.41
C ASP A 53 -16.32 -16.68 21.93
N ALA A 54 -16.46 -17.99 22.11
CA ALA A 54 -17.69 -18.71 21.78
C ALA A 54 -18.91 -18.19 22.58
N ALA A 55 -18.70 -17.70 23.80
CA ALA A 55 -19.71 -17.10 24.65
C ALA A 55 -20.25 -15.77 24.10
N ASP A 56 -19.51 -15.06 23.26
CA ASP A 56 -19.95 -13.80 22.66
C ASP A 56 -21.23 -13.99 21.82
N ARG A 57 -21.39 -15.16 21.21
CA ARG A 57 -22.60 -15.50 20.45
C ARG A 57 -23.88 -15.44 21.28
N ALA A 58 -23.79 -15.81 22.57
CA ALA A 58 -24.96 -15.83 23.44
C ALA A 58 -25.50 -14.42 23.72
N ALA A 59 -24.70 -13.37 23.54
CA ALA A 59 -25.14 -11.99 23.74
C ALA A 59 -25.75 -11.35 22.47
N GLN A 60 -25.68 -12.00 21.29
CA GLN A 60 -26.27 -11.47 20.06
C GLN A 60 -27.75 -11.05 20.19
N PRO A 61 -28.63 -11.79 20.89
CA PRO A 61 -30.03 -11.38 21.07
C PRO A 61 -30.21 -10.04 21.81
N HIS A 62 -29.19 -9.62 22.57
CA HIS A 62 -29.16 -8.34 23.28
C HIS A 62 -28.65 -7.19 22.41
N CYS A 63 -28.09 -7.46 21.22
CA CYS A 63 -27.67 -6.40 20.30
C CYS A 63 -28.87 -5.64 19.74
N ARG A 64 -28.71 -4.31 19.66
CA ARG A 64 -29.64 -3.40 19.00
C ARG A 64 -28.90 -2.59 17.95
N GLY A 65 -29.62 -2.20 16.90
CA GLY A 65 -29.11 -1.31 15.86
C GLY A 65 -28.12 -1.92 14.85
N ALA A 66 -27.79 -3.21 14.96
CA ALA A 66 -27.06 -3.95 13.95
C ALA A 66 -27.91 -5.08 13.36
N ASP A 67 -28.22 -4.99 12.06
CA ASP A 67 -28.85 -6.08 11.32
C ASP A 67 -27.82 -7.20 11.07
N PRO A 68 -28.06 -8.47 11.48
CA PRO A 68 -27.11 -9.55 11.30
C PRO A 68 -26.66 -9.75 9.85
N ALA A 69 -27.60 -9.65 8.89
CA ALA A 69 -27.29 -9.86 7.48
C ALA A 69 -26.42 -8.70 6.92
N ALA A 70 -26.74 -7.46 7.27
CA ALA A 70 -25.91 -6.32 6.95
C ALA A 70 -24.52 -6.39 7.62
N ALA A 71 -24.42 -6.87 8.86
CA ALA A 71 -23.16 -7.06 9.57
C ALA A 71 -22.28 -8.11 8.88
N ASP A 72 -22.86 -9.25 8.48
CA ASP A 72 -22.20 -10.29 7.71
C ASP A 72 -21.66 -9.77 6.38
N ALA A 73 -22.50 -9.05 5.62
CA ALA A 73 -22.09 -8.41 4.38
C ALA A 73 -20.98 -7.36 4.60
N ARG A 74 -21.03 -6.62 5.72
CA ARG A 74 -20.06 -5.59 6.06
C ARG A 74 -18.69 -6.16 6.42
N LEU A 75 -18.64 -7.31 7.10
CA LEU A 75 -17.40 -7.98 7.51
C LEU A 75 -16.90 -9.03 6.51
N GLY A 76 -17.73 -9.42 5.54
CA GLY A 76 -17.43 -10.51 4.62
C GLY A 76 -17.35 -11.87 5.31
N VAL A 77 -18.16 -12.09 6.36
CA VAL A 77 -18.25 -13.35 7.11
C VAL A 77 -19.67 -13.91 7.03
N ALA A 78 -19.82 -15.24 7.12
CA ALA A 78 -21.12 -15.89 7.01
C ALA A 78 -21.67 -16.29 8.39
N GLY A 79 -22.74 -15.63 8.85
CA GLY A 79 -23.55 -15.99 10.01
C GLY A 79 -22.98 -15.61 11.37
N HIS A 80 -21.84 -14.91 11.43
CA HIS A 80 -21.05 -14.74 12.65
C HIS A 80 -20.48 -13.32 12.84
N ALA A 81 -20.90 -12.32 12.04
CA ALA A 81 -20.36 -10.96 12.17
C ALA A 81 -20.62 -10.32 13.53
N LEU A 82 -21.80 -10.53 14.11
CA LEU A 82 -22.15 -9.93 15.40
C LEU A 82 -21.27 -10.44 16.56
N ASP A 83 -20.65 -11.62 16.44
CA ASP A 83 -19.68 -12.12 17.42
C ASP A 83 -18.53 -11.11 17.60
N TYR A 84 -18.12 -10.41 16.53
CA TYR A 84 -17.07 -9.39 16.60
C TYR A 84 -17.54 -8.10 17.27
N TRP A 85 -18.79 -7.67 17.09
CA TRP A 85 -19.33 -6.50 17.80
C TRP A 85 -19.47 -6.79 19.29
N VAL A 86 -19.97 -7.97 19.65
CA VAL A 86 -20.10 -8.38 21.04
C VAL A 86 -18.72 -8.46 21.69
N ALA A 87 -17.76 -9.13 21.05
CA ALA A 87 -16.39 -9.23 21.55
C ALA A 87 -15.78 -7.83 21.75
N ALA A 88 -15.96 -6.92 20.79
CA ALA A 88 -15.53 -5.54 20.90
C ALA A 88 -16.11 -4.82 22.13
N VAL A 89 -17.42 -4.95 22.40
CA VAL A 89 -18.05 -4.36 23.59
C VAL A 89 -17.56 -5.02 24.88
N ARG A 90 -17.47 -6.36 24.90
CA ARG A 90 -16.99 -7.13 26.05
C ARG A 90 -15.57 -6.71 26.43
N GLU A 91 -14.64 -6.77 25.49
CA GLU A 91 -13.23 -6.45 25.70
C GLU A 91 -13.07 -4.98 26.12
N CYS A 92 -13.81 -4.05 25.50
CA CYS A 92 -13.75 -2.65 25.91
C CYS A 92 -14.25 -2.42 27.35
N PHE A 93 -15.24 -3.18 27.79
CA PHE A 93 -15.73 -3.11 29.16
C PHE A 93 -14.77 -3.76 30.15
N GLU A 94 -14.29 -4.96 29.84
CA GLU A 94 -13.30 -5.69 30.64
C GLU A 94 -12.03 -4.85 30.85
N GLU A 95 -11.46 -4.34 29.76
CA GLU A 95 -10.14 -3.70 29.74
C GLU A 95 -10.18 -2.21 30.08
N ALA A 96 -11.26 -1.50 29.73
CA ALA A 96 -11.33 -0.04 29.86
C ALA A 96 -12.48 0.47 30.74
N GLY A 97 -13.34 -0.42 31.25
CA GLY A 97 -14.51 -0.05 32.06
C GLY A 97 -15.60 0.69 31.27
N LEU A 98 -15.50 0.72 29.92
CA LEU A 98 -16.45 1.42 29.06
C LEU A 98 -17.42 0.42 28.43
N LEU A 99 -18.70 0.50 28.82
CA LEU A 99 -19.77 -0.38 28.35
C LEU A 99 -20.66 0.34 27.32
N TYR A 100 -20.67 -0.16 26.09
CA TYR A 100 -21.60 0.28 25.04
C TYR A 100 -22.93 -0.45 25.18
N ALA A 101 -23.78 0.08 26.05
CA ALA A 101 -25.10 -0.45 26.32
C ALA A 101 -26.16 0.65 26.47
N ARG A 102 -27.41 0.25 26.31
CA ARG A 102 -28.61 1.03 26.56
C ARG A 102 -29.48 0.31 27.59
N GLU A 103 -30.34 1.06 28.25
CA GLU A 103 -31.43 0.50 29.03
C GLU A 103 -32.35 -0.33 28.11
N ARG A 104 -33.19 -1.20 28.70
CA ARG A 104 -34.05 -2.11 27.94
C ARG A 104 -35.04 -1.40 27.00
N ASP A 105 -35.44 -0.19 27.36
CA ASP A 105 -36.32 0.67 26.58
C ASP A 105 -35.59 1.47 25.48
N GLY A 106 -34.26 1.33 25.39
CA GLY A 106 -33.41 2.04 24.44
C GLY A 106 -32.86 3.37 24.94
N ALA A 107 -33.17 3.79 26.18
CA ALA A 107 -32.59 4.99 26.77
C ALA A 107 -31.07 4.84 26.98
N PRO A 108 -30.29 5.95 27.00
CA PRO A 108 -28.90 5.91 27.39
C PRO A 108 -28.72 5.27 28.78
N LEU A 109 -27.65 4.49 28.96
CA LEU A 109 -27.33 3.83 30.24
C LEU A 109 -27.24 4.87 31.37
N ALA A 110 -28.09 4.73 32.38
CA ALA A 110 -28.09 5.62 33.53
C ALA A 110 -27.08 5.12 34.57
N LEU A 111 -26.12 5.98 34.94
CA LEU A 111 -25.06 5.65 35.90
C LEU A 111 -25.09 6.57 37.11
N ASP A 112 -25.49 6.00 38.24
CA ASP A 112 -25.14 6.53 39.56
C ASP A 112 -23.93 5.76 40.12
N ALA A 113 -23.38 6.22 41.26
CA ALA A 113 -22.21 5.60 41.87
C ALA A 113 -22.45 4.13 42.26
N ALA A 114 -23.66 3.77 42.68
CA ALA A 114 -23.99 2.40 43.09
C ALA A 114 -24.11 1.47 41.87
N ARG A 115 -24.72 1.94 40.78
CA ARG A 115 -24.83 1.22 39.51
C ARG A 115 -23.45 1.05 38.86
N ALA A 116 -22.63 2.09 38.87
CA ALA A 116 -21.25 2.03 38.37
C ALA A 116 -20.44 0.97 39.13
N ALA A 117 -20.51 0.94 40.46
CA ALA A 117 -19.84 -0.08 41.27
C ALA A 117 -20.36 -1.51 41.03
N ARG A 118 -21.67 -1.69 40.84
CA ARG A 118 -22.24 -3.00 40.47
C ARG A 118 -21.73 -3.48 39.11
N LEU A 119 -21.72 -2.60 38.11
CA LEU A 119 -21.19 -2.91 36.78
C LEU A 119 -19.71 -3.24 36.85
N ASP A 120 -18.89 -2.42 37.53
CA ASP A 120 -17.45 -2.67 37.65
C ASP A 120 -17.13 -4.04 38.27
N ALA A 121 -17.95 -4.52 39.23
CA ALA A 121 -17.81 -5.84 39.82
C ALA A 121 -17.96 -7.02 38.82
N TRP A 122 -18.57 -6.80 37.64
CA TRP A 122 -18.66 -7.80 36.57
C TRP A 122 -17.36 -7.99 35.82
N ARG A 123 -16.47 -6.99 35.78
CA ARG A 123 -15.28 -7.00 34.90
C ARG A 123 -14.35 -8.17 35.20
N GLY A 124 -14.03 -8.39 36.48
CA GLY A 124 -13.15 -9.50 36.89
C GLY A 124 -13.68 -10.89 36.51
N PRO A 125 -14.93 -11.25 36.88
CA PRO A 125 -15.55 -12.50 36.45
C PRO A 125 -15.64 -12.68 34.93
N LEU A 126 -15.91 -11.60 34.18
CA LEU A 126 -15.93 -11.63 32.71
C LEU A 126 -14.54 -11.94 32.13
N GLN A 127 -13.50 -11.23 32.58
CA GLN A 127 -12.10 -11.47 32.17
C GLN A 127 -11.62 -12.91 32.43
N ARG A 128 -12.11 -13.53 33.51
CA ARG A 128 -11.78 -14.93 33.87
C ARG A 128 -12.67 -15.96 33.17
N GLY A 129 -13.68 -15.53 32.41
CA GLY A 129 -14.67 -16.40 31.77
C GLY A 129 -15.63 -17.10 32.73
N GLU A 130 -15.77 -16.59 33.96
CA GLU A 130 -16.69 -17.12 34.98
C GLU A 130 -18.14 -16.65 34.77
N GLN A 131 -18.29 -15.51 34.09
CA GLN A 131 -19.56 -14.91 33.70
C GLN A 131 -19.52 -14.55 32.22
N SER A 132 -20.68 -14.25 31.63
CA SER A 132 -20.78 -13.85 30.22
C SER A 132 -21.43 -12.49 30.07
N LEU A 133 -21.13 -11.78 28.97
CA LEU A 133 -21.76 -10.50 28.67
C LEU A 133 -23.28 -10.66 28.49
N ALA A 134 -23.75 -11.82 28.04
CA ALA A 134 -25.17 -12.15 27.99
C ALA A 134 -25.82 -12.19 29.38
N ALA A 135 -25.14 -12.80 30.37
CA ALA A 135 -25.60 -12.83 31.76
C ALA A 135 -25.66 -11.42 32.36
N LEU A 136 -24.63 -10.59 32.15
CA LEU A 136 -24.63 -9.18 32.53
C LEU A 136 -25.84 -8.46 31.93
N CYS A 137 -26.07 -8.60 30.61
CA CYS A 137 -27.20 -7.95 29.95
C CYS A 137 -28.55 -8.39 30.52
N HIS A 138 -28.69 -9.68 30.86
CA HIS A 138 -29.90 -10.21 31.45
C HIS A 138 -30.13 -9.69 32.88
N GLU A 139 -29.12 -9.77 33.75
CA GLU A 139 -29.22 -9.39 35.17
C GLU A 139 -29.34 -7.89 35.37
N GLU A 140 -28.60 -7.10 34.60
CA GLU A 140 -28.63 -5.65 34.70
C GLU A 140 -29.76 -5.04 33.83
N GLY A 141 -30.46 -5.84 33.01
CA GLY A 141 -31.57 -5.37 32.17
C GLY A 141 -31.13 -4.49 31.00
N LEU A 142 -29.97 -4.81 30.40
CA LEU A 142 -29.32 -4.00 29.37
C LEU A 142 -29.47 -4.60 27.97
N THR A 143 -29.32 -3.72 26.97
CA THR A 143 -29.13 -4.08 25.56
C THR A 143 -27.80 -3.51 25.06
N LEU A 144 -27.13 -4.21 24.15
CA LEU A 144 -25.84 -3.79 23.60
C LEU A 144 -26.04 -2.79 22.45
N ALA A 145 -25.36 -1.64 22.52
CA ALA A 145 -25.45 -0.56 21.55
C ALA A 145 -24.51 -0.79 20.35
N ALA A 146 -24.75 -1.86 19.60
CA ALA A 146 -23.89 -2.27 18.49
C ALA A 146 -23.84 -1.23 17.35
N ASP A 147 -24.88 -0.41 17.20
CA ASP A 147 -24.95 0.72 16.27
C ASP A 147 -23.97 1.86 16.56
N GLU A 148 -23.47 1.95 17.80
CA GLU A 148 -22.46 2.96 18.16
C GLU A 148 -21.05 2.57 17.67
N LEU A 149 -20.81 1.28 17.42
CA LEU A 149 -19.54 0.75 16.94
C LEU A 149 -19.51 0.72 15.41
N VAL A 150 -18.65 1.55 14.83
CA VAL A 150 -18.49 1.66 13.37
C VAL A 150 -17.30 0.81 12.93
N TYR A 151 -17.52 -0.14 12.01
CA TYR A 151 -16.42 -0.95 11.46
C TYR A 151 -15.40 -0.07 10.73
N PHE A 152 -14.14 -0.14 11.18
CA PHE A 152 -13.12 0.87 10.89
C PHE A 152 -11.97 0.32 10.03
N SER A 153 -11.33 -0.78 10.43
CA SER A 153 -10.23 -1.39 9.69
C SER A 153 -10.12 -2.90 9.95
N HIS A 154 -9.35 -3.60 9.11
CA HIS A 154 -9.18 -5.05 9.16
C HIS A 154 -7.71 -5.41 9.08
N TRP A 155 -7.18 -6.05 10.12
CA TRP A 155 -5.78 -6.42 10.20
C TRP A 155 -5.60 -7.93 10.41
N VAL A 156 -4.71 -8.54 9.64
CA VAL A 156 -4.27 -9.92 9.85
C VAL A 156 -2.79 -9.95 10.15
N THR A 157 -2.42 -10.67 11.20
CA THR A 157 -1.00 -10.88 11.53
C THR A 157 -0.32 -11.75 10.45
N PRO A 158 0.88 -11.40 9.96
CA PRO A 158 1.58 -12.18 8.93
C PRO A 158 1.85 -13.64 9.34
N PRO A 159 1.94 -14.57 8.36
CA PRO A 159 2.16 -16.00 8.58
C PRO A 159 3.40 -16.35 9.41
N GLY A 160 4.51 -15.62 9.24
CA GLY A 160 5.78 -15.85 9.95
C GLY A 160 5.78 -15.49 11.45
N ARG A 161 4.62 -15.25 12.06
CA ARG A 161 4.50 -14.88 13.48
C ARG A 161 3.92 -16.03 14.30
N ALA A 162 4.50 -16.27 15.48
CA ALA A 162 4.09 -17.36 16.36
C ALA A 162 2.65 -17.23 16.91
N LYS A 163 2.22 -15.99 17.18
CA LYS A 163 0.83 -15.64 17.55
C LYS A 163 0.24 -14.86 16.39
N ARG A 164 -0.91 -15.30 15.87
CA ARG A 164 -1.60 -14.65 14.75
C ARG A 164 -3.04 -14.33 15.11
N PHE A 165 -3.47 -13.15 14.70
CA PHE A 165 -4.81 -12.63 14.91
C PHE A 165 -5.40 -12.12 13.60
N ASP A 166 -6.71 -12.33 13.44
CA ASP A 166 -7.55 -11.76 12.40
C ASP A 166 -8.48 -10.75 13.08
N THR A 167 -8.00 -9.51 13.19
CA THR A 167 -8.58 -8.48 14.05
C THR A 167 -9.48 -7.54 13.25
N ARG A 168 -10.75 -7.44 13.67
CA ARG A 168 -11.70 -6.42 13.20
C ARG A 168 -11.64 -5.21 14.14
N PHE A 169 -11.31 -4.04 13.62
CA PHE A 169 -11.28 -2.80 14.39
C PHE A 169 -12.61 -2.07 14.21
N PHE A 170 -13.19 -1.64 15.32
CA PHE A 170 -14.33 -0.75 15.40
C PHE A 170 -13.87 0.60 15.95
N ILE A 171 -14.59 1.67 15.63
CA ILE A 171 -14.40 2.99 16.22
C ILE A 171 -15.72 3.46 16.82
N ALA A 172 -15.65 4.06 18.01
CA ALA A 172 -16.83 4.54 18.72
C ALA A 172 -16.51 5.77 19.57
N ARG A 173 -17.52 6.62 19.75
CA ARG A 173 -17.44 7.76 20.67
C ARG A 173 -17.45 7.24 22.10
N ALA A 174 -16.62 7.79 22.98
CA ALA A 174 -16.64 7.47 24.40
C ALA A 174 -18.07 7.61 24.98
N PRO A 175 -18.60 6.59 25.67
CA PRO A 175 -19.97 6.63 26.17
C PRO A 175 -20.11 7.73 27.23
N GLN A 176 -21.20 8.49 27.14
CA GLN A 176 -21.41 9.66 28.00
C GLN A 176 -21.58 9.26 29.47
N GLY A 177 -20.95 10.01 30.38
CA GLY A 177 -21.07 9.80 31.83
C GLY A 177 -20.25 8.62 32.38
N GLN A 178 -19.53 7.89 31.53
CA GLN A 178 -18.62 6.82 31.94
C GLN A 178 -17.19 7.35 32.12
N ILE A 179 -16.48 6.79 33.09
CA ILE A 179 -15.06 7.08 33.34
C ILE A 179 -14.29 5.82 32.98
N SER A 180 -13.28 5.94 32.12
CA SER A 180 -12.44 4.81 31.75
C SER A 180 -11.50 4.43 32.89
N SER A 181 -11.23 3.13 33.05
CA SER A 181 -10.22 2.58 33.96
C SER A 181 -9.63 1.30 33.40
N HIS A 182 -8.31 1.11 33.55
CA HIS A 182 -7.67 -0.15 33.18
C HIS A 182 -7.93 -1.24 34.23
N ASP A 183 -7.59 -2.50 33.93
CA ASP A 183 -7.89 -3.68 34.75
C ASP A 183 -6.82 -4.02 35.81
N ASP A 184 -5.80 -3.16 35.98
CA ASP A 184 -4.62 -3.36 36.85
C ASP A 184 -3.88 -4.70 36.66
N GLY A 185 -4.15 -5.42 35.56
CA GLY A 185 -3.72 -6.80 35.34
C GLY A 185 -3.03 -6.99 34.00
N GLU A 186 -3.81 -7.06 32.92
CA GLU A 186 -3.26 -7.07 31.56
C GLU A 186 -2.76 -5.67 31.16
N LEU A 187 -3.46 -4.64 31.63
CA LEU A 187 -3.24 -3.25 31.29
C LEU A 187 -2.95 -2.45 32.57
N VAL A 188 -1.80 -1.79 32.56
CA VAL A 188 -1.23 -1.18 33.77
C VAL A 188 -1.36 0.34 33.79
N GLU A 189 -1.62 0.95 32.63
CA GLU A 189 -1.76 2.39 32.47
C GLU A 189 -2.77 2.70 31.36
N GLN A 190 -3.42 3.86 31.45
CA GLN A 190 -4.26 4.40 30.38
C GLN A 190 -3.93 5.87 30.12
N LEU A 191 -4.14 6.34 28.90
CA LEU A 191 -4.05 7.75 28.57
C LEU A 191 -5.08 8.14 27.50
N TRP A 192 -5.61 9.34 27.63
CA TRP A 192 -6.32 10.05 26.58
C TRP A 192 -5.33 10.99 25.90
N ILE A 193 -5.21 10.90 24.58
CA ILE A 193 -4.23 11.69 23.84
C ILE A 193 -4.68 12.04 22.44
N ALA A 194 -4.28 13.21 21.96
CA ALA A 194 -4.43 13.56 20.56
C ALA A 194 -3.63 12.60 19.66
N PRO A 195 -4.17 12.11 18.53
CA PRO A 195 -3.47 11.19 17.64
C PRO A 195 -2.10 11.72 17.17
N THR A 196 -2.03 13.00 16.80
CA THR A 196 -0.79 13.65 16.37
C THR A 196 0.24 13.67 17.50
N ALA A 197 -0.18 14.01 18.72
CA ALA A 197 0.69 13.97 19.89
C ALA A 197 1.20 12.55 20.17
N ALA A 198 0.36 11.52 20.08
CA ALA A 198 0.82 10.13 20.25
C ALA A 198 1.93 9.73 19.25
N LEU A 199 1.87 10.26 18.02
CA LEU A 199 2.80 9.95 16.94
C LEU A 199 4.12 10.75 17.01
N THR A 200 4.12 11.97 17.55
CA THR A 200 5.26 12.91 17.45
C THR A 200 5.92 13.26 18.78
N ARG A 201 5.62 12.54 19.86
CA ARG A 201 6.18 12.81 21.20
C ARG A 201 7.70 12.61 21.26
N THR A 202 8.34 13.42 22.10
CA THR A 202 9.78 13.34 22.41
C THR A 202 10.17 12.00 23.01
N GLU A 203 9.36 11.48 23.94
CA GLU A 203 9.46 10.10 24.42
C GLU A 203 8.43 9.25 23.68
N PRO A 204 8.84 8.43 22.70
CA PRO A 204 7.91 7.72 21.83
C PRO A 204 7.13 6.65 22.60
N LEU A 205 5.83 6.58 22.33
CA LEU A 205 5.03 5.45 22.76
C LEU A 205 5.43 4.22 21.93
N LYS A 206 5.60 3.07 22.58
CA LYS A 206 5.76 1.80 21.86
C LYS A 206 4.43 1.42 21.20
N LEU A 207 4.27 1.76 19.93
CA LEU A 207 3.03 1.51 19.17
C LEU A 207 3.20 0.31 18.24
N MET A 208 2.17 -0.54 18.17
CA MET A 208 2.08 -1.56 17.15
C MET A 208 1.63 -0.93 15.82
N THR A 209 2.02 -1.53 14.68
CA THR A 209 1.67 -1.00 13.34
C THR A 209 0.18 -0.74 13.14
N PRO A 210 -0.76 -1.62 13.56
CA PRO A 210 -2.19 -1.33 13.47
C PRO A 210 -2.60 -0.10 14.28
N THR A 211 -2.04 0.07 15.49
CA THR A 211 -2.28 1.25 16.34
C THR A 211 -1.77 2.52 15.68
N GLN A 212 -0.51 2.52 15.23
CA GLN A 212 0.10 3.67 14.56
C GLN A 212 -0.70 4.10 13.32
N LYS A 213 -0.99 3.18 12.41
CA LYS A 213 -1.74 3.46 11.17
C LYS A 213 -3.18 3.92 11.43
N THR A 214 -3.79 3.44 12.51
CA THR A 214 -5.10 3.91 12.97
C THR A 214 -5.02 5.35 13.47
N LEU A 215 -4.01 5.70 14.27
CA LEU A 215 -3.79 7.08 14.74
C LEU A 215 -3.51 8.03 13.56
N GLU A 216 -2.71 7.62 12.58
CA GLU A 216 -2.45 8.38 11.34
C GLU A 216 -3.73 8.63 10.51
N ALA A 217 -4.68 7.69 10.52
CA ALA A 217 -5.97 7.86 9.86
C ALA A 217 -6.85 8.87 10.62
N ILE A 218 -6.88 8.80 11.95
CA ILE A 218 -7.70 9.68 12.81
C ILE A 218 -7.15 11.11 12.82
N ALA A 219 -5.83 11.28 12.77
CA ALA A 219 -5.15 12.58 12.76
C ALA A 219 -5.56 13.53 11.63
N ARG A 220 -6.32 13.05 10.65
CA ARG A 220 -6.81 13.81 9.48
C ARG A 220 -8.14 14.53 9.75
N PHE A 221 -8.72 14.37 10.94
CA PHE A 221 -10.03 14.89 11.28
C PHE A 221 -9.94 15.80 12.51
N ASP A 222 -10.73 16.88 12.48
CA ASP A 222 -10.73 17.90 13.54
C ASP A 222 -11.73 17.60 14.67
N SER A 223 -12.74 16.76 14.41
CA SER A 223 -13.77 16.40 15.40
C SER A 223 -14.21 14.94 15.29
N VAL A 224 -14.70 14.39 16.39
CA VAL A 224 -15.23 13.01 16.42
C VAL A 224 -16.43 12.86 15.47
N ASP A 225 -17.27 13.89 15.33
CA ASP A 225 -18.41 13.84 14.42
C ASP A 225 -17.97 13.73 12.95
N ALA A 226 -16.96 14.51 12.53
CA ALA A 226 -16.42 14.43 11.18
C ALA A 226 -15.80 13.04 10.90
N LEU A 227 -15.05 12.51 11.86
CA LEU A 227 -14.44 11.18 11.80
C LEU A 227 -15.50 10.07 11.68
N LEU A 228 -16.52 10.08 12.55
CA LEU A 228 -17.56 9.05 12.55
C LEU A 228 -18.47 9.15 11.33
N ALA A 229 -18.77 10.37 10.86
CA ALA A 229 -19.50 10.58 9.61
C ALA A 229 -18.74 9.98 8.43
N TRP A 230 -17.43 10.23 8.33
CA TRP A 230 -16.56 9.61 7.33
C TRP A 230 -16.51 8.09 7.46
N ALA A 231 -16.33 7.56 8.67
CA ALA A 231 -16.19 6.13 8.91
C ALA A 231 -17.44 5.33 8.55
N ARG A 232 -18.63 5.94 8.70
CA ARG A 232 -19.95 5.35 8.38
C ARG A 232 -20.28 5.32 6.89
N GLN A 233 -19.59 6.10 6.04
CA GLN A 233 -19.86 6.10 4.61
C GLN A 233 -19.65 4.70 4.00
N PRO A 234 -20.46 4.29 2.99
CA PRO A 234 -20.22 3.07 2.24
C PRO A 234 -18.83 3.08 1.62
N ARG A 235 -17.96 2.18 2.11
CA ARG A 235 -16.57 2.07 1.65
C ARG A 235 -16.10 0.63 1.76
N SER A 236 -15.20 0.24 0.85
CA SER A 236 -14.45 -1.01 0.97
C SER A 236 -13.42 -0.88 2.09
N ILE A 237 -13.38 -1.86 2.98
CA ILE A 237 -12.37 -1.96 4.05
C ILE A 237 -11.48 -3.14 3.69
N PRO A 238 -10.31 -2.89 3.08
CA PRO A 238 -9.44 -3.97 2.65
C PRO A 238 -8.81 -4.67 3.86
N LEU A 239 -8.56 -5.98 3.72
CA LEU A 239 -7.72 -6.74 4.63
C LEU A 239 -6.28 -6.22 4.54
N ILE A 240 -5.74 -5.81 5.68
CA ILE A 240 -4.36 -5.36 5.81
C ILE A 240 -3.56 -6.48 6.46
N GLN A 241 -2.76 -7.20 5.67
CA GLN A 241 -1.78 -8.15 6.16
C GLN A 241 -0.38 -7.64 5.80
N PRO A 242 0.36 -7.04 6.75
CA PRO A 242 1.72 -6.58 6.51
C PRO A 242 2.63 -7.72 6.08
N GLN A 243 3.62 -7.41 5.25
CA GLN A 243 4.82 -8.22 5.07
C GLN A 243 5.83 -7.89 6.17
N ILE A 244 6.84 -8.73 6.36
CA ILE A 244 8.01 -8.40 7.17
C ILE A 244 9.18 -8.19 6.22
N GLY A 245 9.86 -7.06 6.33
CA GLY A 245 11.06 -6.78 5.57
C GLY A 245 12.19 -6.33 6.48
N THR A 246 13.41 -6.47 5.99
CA THR A 246 14.63 -5.95 6.60
C THR A 246 15.14 -4.76 5.79
N GLY A 247 15.83 -3.81 6.40
CA GLY A 247 16.39 -2.68 5.67
C GLY A 247 17.25 -1.83 6.58
N ARG A 248 17.51 -0.60 6.17
CA ARG A 248 18.39 0.35 6.87
C ARG A 248 17.97 0.66 8.30
N ASP A 249 16.67 0.62 8.58
CA ASP A 249 16.09 0.86 9.90
C ASP A 249 15.83 -0.45 10.67
N GLY A 250 16.41 -1.57 10.21
CA GLY A 250 16.23 -2.89 10.79
C GLY A 250 14.97 -3.60 10.30
N VAL A 251 14.55 -4.62 11.03
CA VAL A 251 13.38 -5.45 10.68
C VAL A 251 12.09 -4.75 11.06
N ARG A 252 11.17 -4.55 10.12
CA ARG A 252 9.86 -3.95 10.38
C ARG A 252 8.73 -4.54 9.53
N PRO A 253 7.47 -4.35 9.96
CA PRO A 253 6.32 -4.57 9.10
C PRO A 253 6.31 -3.60 7.92
N VAL A 254 5.88 -4.08 6.75
CA VAL A 254 5.67 -3.31 5.52
C VAL A 254 4.21 -3.47 5.11
N THR A 255 3.51 -2.35 5.00
CA THR A 255 2.06 -2.28 4.77
C THR A 255 1.70 -2.22 3.27
N PRO A 256 0.47 -2.61 2.85
CA PRO A 256 0.08 -2.65 1.43
C PRO A 256 0.20 -1.33 0.66
N ASP A 257 0.19 -0.19 1.35
CA ASP A 257 0.42 1.15 0.81
C ASP A 257 1.90 1.45 0.50
N GLU A 258 2.82 0.62 0.97
CA GLU A 258 4.26 0.82 0.79
C GLU A 258 4.79 0.17 -0.51
N PRO A 259 5.72 0.84 -1.22
CA PRO A 259 6.34 0.35 -2.46
C PRO A 259 6.83 -1.10 -2.44
N ALA A 260 7.55 -1.47 -1.38
CA ALA A 260 8.18 -2.79 -1.29
C ALA A 260 7.17 -3.94 -1.07
N TYR A 261 5.92 -3.65 -0.72
CA TYR A 261 4.96 -4.65 -0.27
C TYR A 261 4.73 -5.78 -1.27
N ALA A 262 4.49 -5.44 -2.54
CA ALA A 262 4.17 -6.42 -3.57
C ALA A 262 5.36 -7.33 -3.87
N GLU A 263 6.58 -6.78 -3.92
CA GLU A 263 7.82 -7.53 -4.10
C GLU A 263 8.10 -8.45 -2.91
N LEU A 264 8.02 -7.93 -1.67
CA LEU A 264 8.21 -8.75 -0.47
C LEU A 264 7.20 -9.90 -0.41
N LYS A 265 5.93 -9.65 -0.75
CA LYS A 265 4.90 -10.69 -0.79
C LYS A 265 5.20 -11.78 -1.82
N ARG A 266 5.84 -11.43 -2.94
CA ARG A 266 6.28 -12.37 -3.97
C ARG A 266 7.48 -13.19 -3.51
N LEU A 267 8.45 -12.54 -2.88
CA LEU A 267 9.74 -13.14 -2.51
C LEU A 267 9.70 -13.93 -1.20
N ASP A 268 8.87 -13.50 -0.25
CA ASP A 268 8.74 -14.07 1.09
C ASP A 268 7.27 -14.29 1.47
N PRO A 269 6.55 -15.21 0.78
CA PRO A 269 5.14 -15.46 1.04
C PRO A 269 4.85 -15.92 2.48
N GLU A 270 5.87 -16.46 3.15
CA GLU A 270 5.81 -16.90 4.55
C GLU A 270 6.15 -15.79 5.55
N CYS A 271 6.53 -14.60 5.07
CA CYS A 271 6.85 -13.41 5.87
C CYS A 271 7.94 -13.66 6.93
N ARG A 272 9.02 -14.37 6.56
CA ARG A 272 10.16 -14.65 7.44
C ARG A 272 11.02 -13.41 7.71
N GLY A 273 10.93 -12.38 6.86
CA GLY A 273 11.71 -11.15 6.98
C GLY A 273 13.05 -11.19 6.27
N ASN A 274 13.22 -12.10 5.31
CA ASN A 274 14.52 -12.37 4.68
C ASN A 274 14.88 -11.40 3.56
N PHE A 275 13.93 -10.57 3.12
CA PHE A 275 14.08 -9.69 1.97
C PHE A 275 14.01 -8.23 2.35
N SER A 276 14.65 -7.41 1.51
CA SER A 276 14.85 -6.00 1.78
C SER A 276 13.62 -5.16 1.42
N TYR A 277 13.22 -4.22 2.27
CA TYR A 277 12.29 -3.14 1.87
C TYR A 277 13.00 -1.90 1.30
N ASP A 278 14.33 -1.94 1.20
CA ASP A 278 15.15 -0.97 0.49
C ASP A 278 15.69 -1.58 -0.81
N ILE A 279 15.76 -0.78 -1.88
CA ILE A 279 16.54 -1.12 -3.06
C ILE A 279 17.96 -0.63 -2.84
N LEU A 280 18.92 -1.54 -2.81
CA LEU A 280 20.34 -1.24 -2.64
C LEU A 280 21.03 -1.28 -4.02
N PRO A 281 21.66 -0.19 -4.46
CA PRO A 281 22.42 -0.17 -5.71
C PRO A 281 23.49 -1.28 -5.79
N ALA A 282 23.67 -1.83 -6.99
CA ALA A 282 24.57 -2.94 -7.34
C ALA A 282 24.38 -4.25 -6.54
N VAL A 283 23.35 -4.36 -5.70
CA VAL A 283 23.00 -5.61 -5.03
C VAL A 283 21.96 -6.35 -5.88
N PRO A 284 22.30 -7.52 -6.45
CA PRO A 284 21.34 -8.28 -7.26
C PRO A 284 20.22 -8.84 -6.40
N VAL A 285 18.98 -8.68 -6.86
CA VAL A 285 17.79 -9.28 -6.25
C VAL A 285 17.17 -10.25 -7.24
N ARG A 286 17.14 -11.53 -6.89
CA ARG A 286 16.47 -12.56 -7.68
C ARG A 286 14.96 -12.47 -7.46
N LEU A 287 14.24 -11.98 -8.46
CA LEU A 287 12.80 -11.74 -8.44
C LEU A 287 11.97 -13.00 -8.77
N SER A 288 12.58 -13.92 -9.51
CA SER A 288 12.03 -15.23 -9.86
C SER A 288 13.16 -16.17 -10.32
N PRO A 289 12.88 -17.43 -10.68
CA PRO A 289 13.85 -18.28 -11.37
C PRO A 289 14.38 -17.65 -12.68
N ARG A 290 13.57 -16.82 -13.37
CA ARG A 290 13.94 -16.22 -14.66
C ARG A 290 14.42 -14.78 -14.60
N VAL A 291 14.15 -14.06 -13.51
CA VAL A 291 14.36 -12.61 -13.44
C VAL A 291 15.27 -12.23 -12.27
N ILE A 292 16.30 -11.43 -12.55
CA ILE A 292 17.16 -10.78 -11.55
C ILE A 292 17.15 -9.27 -11.82
N ARG A 293 17.01 -8.46 -10.77
CA ARG A 293 17.18 -7.00 -10.85
C ARG A 293 18.55 -6.61 -10.31
N VAL A 294 19.22 -5.70 -11.00
CA VAL A 294 20.40 -4.96 -10.51
C VAL A 294 20.10 -3.47 -10.68
N THR A 295 20.16 -2.70 -9.61
CA THR A 295 19.84 -1.26 -9.64
C THR A 295 21.13 -0.43 -9.69
N ALA A 296 21.18 0.59 -10.52
CA ALA A 296 22.33 1.48 -10.67
C ALA A 296 22.48 2.48 -9.50
N HIS A 297 23.64 3.16 -9.41
CA HIS A 297 23.97 4.12 -8.35
C HIS A 297 23.53 5.56 -8.68
N ASN A 298 22.51 5.72 -9.51
CA ASN A 298 22.06 7.00 -10.02
C ASN A 298 20.77 7.49 -9.35
N GLY A 299 20.53 7.14 -8.09
CA GLY A 299 19.33 7.51 -7.35
C GLY A 299 19.11 9.02 -7.25
N SER A 300 17.89 9.48 -7.52
CA SER A 300 17.52 10.90 -7.57
C SER A 300 16.00 11.08 -7.44
N VAL A 301 15.52 12.32 -7.50
CA VAL A 301 14.07 12.62 -7.56
C VAL A 301 13.40 11.99 -8.80
N MET A 302 14.14 11.85 -9.91
CA MET A 302 13.61 11.30 -11.16
C MET A 302 13.72 9.78 -11.25
N THR A 303 14.82 9.22 -10.72
CA THR A 303 15.16 7.79 -10.84
C THR A 303 14.84 6.99 -9.58
N GLY A 304 14.27 7.63 -8.55
CA GLY A 304 14.01 7.00 -7.26
C GLY A 304 15.29 6.40 -6.64
N PRO A 305 15.29 5.12 -6.23
CA PRO A 305 16.49 4.43 -5.75
C PRO A 305 17.60 4.24 -6.80
N GLY A 306 17.29 4.39 -8.09
CA GLY A 306 18.18 4.19 -9.23
C GLY A 306 17.46 3.49 -10.40
N THR A 307 18.13 3.39 -11.55
CA THR A 307 17.63 2.65 -12.72
C THR A 307 17.78 1.15 -12.51
N ASN A 308 16.72 0.40 -12.76
CA ASN A 308 16.67 -1.04 -12.71
C ASN A 308 17.08 -1.66 -14.04
N SER A 309 18.17 -2.41 -14.03
CA SER A 309 18.50 -3.36 -15.09
C SER A 309 17.96 -4.73 -14.74
N TYR A 310 17.35 -5.40 -15.72
CA TYR A 310 16.79 -6.73 -15.52
C TYR A 310 17.53 -7.77 -16.34
N LEU A 311 18.05 -8.80 -15.67
CA LEU A 311 18.51 -10.01 -16.33
C LEU A 311 17.35 -10.98 -16.48
N VAL A 312 17.10 -11.45 -17.71
CA VAL A 312 16.01 -12.37 -18.06
C VAL A 312 16.58 -13.60 -18.74
N GLY A 313 16.30 -14.79 -18.21
CA GLY A 313 16.88 -16.05 -18.69
C GLY A 313 16.43 -17.25 -17.87
N GLY A 314 17.31 -18.22 -17.67
CA GLY A 314 17.08 -19.35 -16.76
C GLY A 314 16.50 -20.62 -17.40
N GLY A 315 16.59 -20.78 -18.72
CA GLY A 315 16.32 -22.05 -19.39
C GLY A 315 17.54 -23.00 -19.43
N PRO A 316 17.43 -24.15 -20.11
CA PRO A 316 18.46 -25.18 -20.15
C PRO A 316 19.80 -24.75 -20.78
N ARG A 317 19.79 -23.80 -21.73
CA ARG A 317 21.03 -23.26 -22.33
C ARG A 317 21.73 -22.27 -21.40
N ASN A 318 21.04 -21.78 -20.37
CA ASN A 318 21.52 -20.81 -19.40
C ASN A 318 22.02 -19.51 -20.08
N GLU A 319 21.35 -19.09 -21.16
CA GLU A 319 21.61 -17.82 -21.84
C GLU A 319 20.72 -16.72 -21.26
N TRP A 320 21.26 -15.51 -21.18
CA TRP A 320 20.60 -14.39 -20.52
C TRP A 320 20.50 -13.17 -21.44
N ALA A 321 19.42 -12.42 -21.27
CA ALA A 321 19.24 -11.08 -21.81
C ALA A 321 19.36 -10.04 -20.68
N VAL A 322 19.78 -8.83 -21.02
CA VAL A 322 19.72 -7.66 -20.13
C VAL A 322 18.79 -6.62 -20.73
N ILE A 323 17.86 -6.12 -19.94
CA ILE A 323 17.00 -4.98 -20.26
C ILE A 323 17.53 -3.76 -19.50
N ASP A 324 17.76 -2.66 -20.21
CA ASP A 324 18.24 -1.36 -19.72
C ASP A 324 19.49 -1.43 -18.84
N PRO A 325 20.68 -1.70 -19.40
CA PRO A 325 21.95 -1.71 -18.65
C PRO A 325 22.48 -0.31 -18.26
N GLY A 326 21.67 0.74 -18.44
CA GLY A 326 22.05 2.12 -18.15
C GLY A 326 22.00 2.49 -16.65
N PRO A 327 22.59 3.63 -16.28
CA PRO A 327 23.39 4.55 -17.10
C PRO A 327 24.77 3.96 -17.47
N ALA A 328 25.59 4.72 -18.21
CA ALA A 328 26.96 4.33 -18.56
C ALA A 328 27.93 4.40 -17.36
N GLU A 329 27.71 3.56 -16.35
CA GLU A 329 28.51 3.46 -15.13
C GLU A 329 29.23 2.11 -15.08
N SER A 330 30.57 2.11 -15.09
CA SER A 330 31.36 0.87 -15.07
C SER A 330 31.02 -0.03 -13.88
N VAL A 331 30.80 0.56 -12.69
CA VAL A 331 30.44 -0.20 -11.46
C VAL A 331 29.11 -0.95 -11.64
N HIS A 332 28.14 -0.33 -12.29
CA HIS A 332 26.85 -0.95 -12.59
C HIS A 332 27.00 -2.08 -13.62
N ILE A 333 27.79 -1.86 -14.68
CA ILE A 333 28.08 -2.91 -15.68
C ILE A 333 28.78 -4.11 -15.02
N GLU A 334 29.75 -3.91 -14.13
CA GLU A 334 30.37 -5.02 -13.38
C GLU A 334 29.34 -5.75 -12.51
N ALA A 335 28.43 -5.03 -11.87
CA ALA A 335 27.38 -5.65 -11.05
C ALA A 335 26.43 -6.51 -11.89
N ILE A 336 26.04 -6.05 -13.09
CA ILE A 336 25.24 -6.84 -14.05
C ILE A 336 25.99 -8.10 -14.46
N LEU A 337 27.27 -7.96 -14.84
CA LEU A 337 28.11 -9.09 -15.25
C LEU A 337 28.30 -10.11 -14.13
N ALA A 338 28.51 -9.65 -12.89
CA ALA A 338 28.65 -10.52 -11.72
C ALA A 338 27.34 -11.21 -11.32
N ALA A 339 26.19 -10.57 -11.59
CA ALA A 339 24.88 -11.12 -11.29
C ALA A 339 24.41 -12.17 -12.33
N ALA A 340 24.93 -12.13 -13.55
CA ALA A 340 24.56 -13.03 -14.64
C ALA A 340 24.96 -14.49 -14.36
N PRO A 341 23.98 -15.42 -14.26
CA PRO A 341 24.28 -16.85 -14.05
C PRO A 341 24.91 -17.55 -15.26
N GLY A 342 24.89 -16.93 -16.44
CA GLY A 342 25.40 -17.48 -17.69
C GLY A 342 25.65 -16.38 -18.73
N PRO A 343 26.03 -16.74 -19.97
CA PRO A 343 26.41 -15.76 -20.98
C PRO A 343 25.24 -14.83 -21.34
N ILE A 344 25.54 -13.53 -21.36
CA ILE A 344 24.61 -12.51 -21.87
C ILE A 344 24.72 -12.49 -23.39
N ARG A 345 23.61 -12.74 -24.08
CA ARG A 345 23.54 -12.78 -25.56
C ARG A 345 22.75 -11.63 -26.16
N TRP A 346 21.82 -11.07 -25.38
CA TRP A 346 20.95 -9.99 -25.81
C TRP A 346 21.00 -8.81 -24.85
N ILE A 347 21.00 -7.61 -25.42
CA ILE A 347 20.81 -6.36 -24.68
C ILE A 347 19.60 -5.67 -25.31
N PHE A 348 18.64 -5.28 -24.50
CA PHE A 348 17.42 -4.59 -24.90
C PHE A 348 17.35 -3.23 -24.22
N ALA A 349 17.17 -2.15 -24.98
CA ALA A 349 16.85 -0.83 -24.44
C ALA A 349 15.35 -0.59 -24.53
N THR A 350 14.72 -0.11 -23.46
CA THR A 350 13.31 0.32 -23.47
C THR A 350 13.17 1.63 -24.25
N HIS A 351 14.06 2.59 -24.01
CA HIS A 351 14.12 3.86 -24.71
C HIS A 351 15.51 4.50 -24.55
N THR A 352 15.69 5.70 -25.09
CA THR A 352 17.00 6.35 -25.22
C THR A 352 17.29 7.44 -24.20
N HIS A 353 16.55 7.53 -23.09
CA HIS A 353 16.97 8.45 -22.03
C HIS A 353 18.30 8.01 -21.40
N LEU A 354 19.05 8.98 -20.89
CA LEU A 354 20.47 8.85 -20.51
C LEU A 354 20.73 7.88 -19.35
N ASP A 355 19.70 7.54 -18.60
CA ASP A 355 19.76 6.57 -17.53
C ASP A 355 19.44 5.14 -17.98
N HIS A 356 18.99 4.91 -19.23
CA HIS A 356 18.64 3.59 -19.76
C HIS A 356 19.60 3.08 -20.84
N SER A 357 19.73 3.78 -21.98
CA SER A 357 20.45 3.25 -23.14
C SER A 357 21.99 3.32 -23.09
N PRO A 358 22.65 4.30 -22.44
CA PRO A 358 24.11 4.46 -22.59
C PRO A 358 24.94 3.24 -22.13
N GLY A 359 24.44 2.49 -21.14
CA GLY A 359 25.11 1.27 -20.67
C GLY A 359 25.17 0.14 -21.71
N CYS A 360 24.36 0.21 -22.78
CA CYS A 360 24.31 -0.81 -23.83
C CYS A 360 25.66 -0.95 -24.54
N ALA A 361 26.32 0.17 -24.85
CA ALA A 361 27.61 0.17 -25.53
C ALA A 361 28.71 -0.48 -24.66
N LEU A 362 28.72 -0.16 -23.36
CA LEU A 362 29.67 -0.72 -22.39
C LEU A 362 29.46 -2.23 -22.21
N LEU A 363 28.22 -2.66 -22.00
CA LEU A 363 27.91 -4.08 -21.81
C LEU A 363 28.18 -4.89 -23.08
N LYS A 364 27.86 -4.35 -24.26
CA LYS A 364 28.20 -4.98 -25.55
C LYS A 364 29.70 -5.19 -25.70
N ALA A 365 30.52 -4.18 -25.42
CA ALA A 365 31.97 -4.29 -25.54
C ALA A 365 32.56 -5.41 -24.66
N ARG A 366 31.88 -5.73 -23.54
CA ARG A 366 32.30 -6.76 -22.59
C ARG A 366 31.78 -8.16 -22.89
N THR A 367 30.66 -8.28 -23.59
CA THR A 367 29.93 -9.55 -23.75
C THR A 367 29.85 -10.03 -25.20
N GLY A 368 29.97 -9.12 -26.17
CA GLY A 368 29.63 -9.37 -27.57
C GLY A 368 28.13 -9.55 -27.83
N ALA A 369 27.27 -9.28 -26.83
CA ALA A 369 25.82 -9.40 -26.97
C ALA A 369 25.25 -8.42 -28.00
N THR A 370 24.18 -8.83 -28.68
CA THR A 370 23.52 -8.00 -29.69
C THR A 370 22.59 -6.98 -29.04
N VAL A 371 22.73 -5.72 -29.44
CA VAL A 371 21.91 -4.61 -28.92
C VAL A 371 20.64 -4.42 -29.75
N HIS A 372 19.50 -4.42 -29.07
CA HIS A 372 18.16 -4.27 -29.61
C HIS A 372 17.48 -3.04 -29.02
N GLY A 373 16.69 -2.33 -29.82
CA GLY A 373 15.90 -1.20 -29.35
C GLY A 373 15.35 -0.37 -30.49
N ARG A 374 14.90 0.84 -30.18
CA ARG A 374 14.32 1.76 -31.16
C ARG A 374 14.94 3.15 -31.02
N LEU A 375 15.07 3.88 -32.13
CA LEU A 375 15.52 5.28 -32.10
C LEU A 375 14.33 6.21 -31.92
N ALA A 376 14.53 7.28 -31.15
CA ALA A 376 13.55 8.35 -30.98
C ALA A 376 13.37 9.13 -32.28
N ASP A 377 12.15 9.60 -32.50
CA ASP A 377 11.80 10.49 -33.60
C ASP A 377 12.39 11.91 -33.37
N HIS A 378 12.62 12.27 -32.10
CA HIS A 378 13.21 13.53 -31.67
C HIS A 378 14.47 13.29 -30.83
N PRO A 379 15.65 13.82 -31.23
CA PRO A 379 16.92 13.54 -30.57
C PRO A 379 17.14 14.32 -29.25
N GLU A 380 16.32 15.32 -28.95
CA GLU A 380 16.48 16.15 -27.77
C GLU A 380 16.31 15.34 -26.48
N TRP A 381 17.28 15.49 -25.56
CA TRP A 381 17.29 14.78 -24.27
C TRP A 381 17.44 13.25 -24.38
N GLN A 382 17.76 12.76 -25.58
CA GLN A 382 18.04 11.35 -25.86
C GLN A 382 19.56 11.10 -25.94
N ASP A 383 19.94 9.84 -25.76
CA ASP A 383 21.27 9.32 -26.02
C ASP A 383 21.54 9.29 -27.53
N ALA A 384 22.20 10.33 -28.02
CA ALA A 384 22.61 10.44 -29.42
C ALA A 384 23.61 9.36 -29.86
N SER A 385 24.24 8.65 -28.91
CA SER A 385 25.19 7.57 -29.22
C SER A 385 24.54 6.20 -29.37
N PHE A 386 23.24 6.07 -29.03
CA PHE A 386 22.55 4.79 -29.11
C PHE A 386 22.40 4.32 -30.57
N ALA A 387 23.04 3.20 -30.87
CA ALA A 387 23.03 2.58 -32.19
C ALA A 387 22.71 1.07 -32.06
N PRO A 388 21.42 0.69 -32.02
CA PRO A 388 21.04 -0.72 -31.92
C PRO A 388 21.41 -1.46 -33.21
N GLU A 389 21.90 -2.68 -33.06
CA GLU A 389 22.15 -3.59 -34.19
C GLU A 389 20.84 -4.10 -34.78
N VAL A 390 19.83 -4.28 -33.93
CA VAL A 390 18.49 -4.71 -34.33
C VAL A 390 17.49 -3.63 -33.92
N ARG A 391 16.90 -2.97 -34.90
CA ARG A 391 15.83 -1.99 -34.69
C ARG A 391 14.50 -2.69 -34.54
N LEU A 392 13.76 -2.35 -33.49
CA LEU A 392 12.48 -2.97 -33.16
C LEU A 392 11.31 -2.06 -33.51
N ALA A 393 10.26 -2.65 -34.08
CA ALA A 393 8.99 -2.02 -34.40
C ALA A 393 7.95 -2.17 -33.27
N GLY A 394 8.06 -3.24 -32.47
CA GLY A 394 7.02 -3.69 -31.54
C GLY A 394 6.27 -4.89 -32.10
N GLY A 395 6.03 -5.90 -31.25
CA GLY A 395 5.40 -7.17 -31.58
C GLY A 395 6.39 -8.32 -31.84
N GLU A 396 7.69 -8.03 -31.96
CA GLU A 396 8.72 -9.06 -32.11
C GLU A 396 8.78 -9.99 -30.89
N ARG A 397 8.96 -11.28 -31.15
CA ARG A 397 9.04 -12.34 -30.15
C ARG A 397 10.43 -12.96 -30.17
N PHE A 398 11.09 -12.98 -29.01
CA PHE A 398 12.44 -13.51 -28.82
C PHE A 398 12.38 -14.73 -27.91
N ALA A 399 12.57 -15.93 -28.49
CA ALA A 399 12.78 -17.15 -27.72
C ALA A 399 14.23 -17.19 -27.22
N LEU A 400 14.45 -16.61 -26.03
CA LEU A 400 15.78 -16.50 -25.42
C LEU A 400 16.29 -17.88 -25.00
N ASP A 401 15.41 -18.73 -24.48
CA ASP A 401 15.66 -20.13 -24.13
C ASP A 401 14.36 -20.94 -24.12
N GLU A 402 14.44 -22.25 -23.91
CA GLU A 402 13.25 -23.08 -23.71
C GLU A 402 12.46 -22.58 -22.48
N GLY A 403 11.20 -22.17 -22.71
CA GLY A 403 10.34 -21.61 -21.67
C GLY A 403 10.77 -20.22 -21.17
N VAL A 404 11.48 -19.45 -21.99
CA VAL A 404 11.81 -18.04 -21.76
C VAL A 404 11.59 -17.24 -23.05
N THR A 405 10.44 -16.57 -23.13
CA THR A 405 10.05 -15.79 -24.31
C THR A 405 9.82 -14.33 -23.94
N LEU A 406 10.58 -13.44 -24.58
CA LEU A 406 10.44 -12.00 -24.43
C LEU A 406 9.75 -11.39 -25.65
N VAL A 407 8.72 -10.58 -25.44
CA VAL A 407 7.98 -9.91 -26.53
C VAL A 407 8.15 -8.40 -26.40
N ALA A 408 8.60 -7.75 -27.47
CA ALA A 408 8.67 -6.29 -27.51
C ALA A 408 7.25 -5.72 -27.69
N VAL A 409 6.89 -4.70 -26.91
CA VAL A 409 5.58 -4.02 -26.99
C VAL A 409 5.84 -2.54 -27.15
N HIS A 410 5.48 -1.96 -28.30
CA HIS A 410 5.65 -0.53 -28.53
C HIS A 410 4.62 0.26 -27.73
N THR A 411 5.11 1.11 -26.84
CA THR A 411 4.33 1.87 -25.87
C THR A 411 4.73 3.35 -25.90
N PRO A 412 4.54 4.03 -27.05
CA PRO A 412 4.90 5.43 -27.18
C PRO A 412 4.10 6.30 -26.20
N GLY A 413 4.67 7.45 -25.87
CA GLY A 413 4.00 8.48 -25.09
C GLY A 413 4.93 9.16 -24.09
N HIS A 414 5.70 8.39 -23.31
CA HIS A 414 6.80 8.98 -22.52
C HIS A 414 7.94 9.44 -23.44
N ALA A 415 8.33 8.54 -24.34
CA ALA A 415 9.21 8.78 -25.48
C ALA A 415 8.60 8.12 -26.73
N SER A 416 8.88 8.65 -27.91
CA SER A 416 8.35 8.12 -29.18
C SER A 416 8.82 6.68 -29.46
N ASN A 417 10.03 6.37 -29.01
CA ASN A 417 10.67 5.06 -29.17
C ASN A 417 10.43 4.07 -28.04
N HIS A 418 9.61 4.41 -27.05
CA HIS A 418 9.49 3.60 -25.85
C HIS A 418 8.94 2.20 -26.14
N LEU A 419 9.64 1.17 -25.67
CA LEU A 419 9.29 -0.24 -25.71
C LEU A 419 9.14 -0.75 -24.27
N CYS A 420 8.04 -1.44 -24.00
CA CYS A 420 7.99 -2.40 -22.90
C CYS A 420 8.45 -3.78 -23.41
N TYR A 421 8.88 -4.64 -22.50
CA TYR A 421 9.19 -6.04 -22.82
C TYR A 421 8.35 -6.97 -21.95
N ARG A 422 7.64 -7.93 -22.54
CA ARG A 422 6.78 -8.89 -21.83
C ARG A 422 7.44 -10.26 -21.78
N LEU A 423 7.69 -10.77 -20.57
CA LEU A 423 8.05 -12.17 -20.35
C LEU A 423 6.77 -13.00 -20.28
N GLU A 424 6.55 -13.86 -21.27
CA GLU A 424 5.26 -14.55 -21.45
C GLU A 424 4.97 -15.53 -20.31
N GLU A 425 5.96 -16.32 -19.92
CA GLU A 425 5.80 -17.42 -18.98
C GLU A 425 5.50 -16.95 -17.55
N GLU A 426 5.86 -15.71 -17.22
CA GLU A 426 5.58 -15.10 -15.90
C GLU A 426 4.57 -13.97 -15.97
N LYS A 427 3.95 -13.72 -17.14
CA LYS A 427 3.02 -12.60 -17.37
C LYS A 427 3.55 -11.27 -16.79
N THR A 428 4.85 -11.05 -16.93
CA THR A 428 5.57 -9.92 -16.34
C THR A 428 5.94 -8.92 -17.42
N LEU A 429 5.58 -7.66 -17.25
CA LEU A 429 5.93 -6.57 -18.17
C LEU A 429 7.04 -5.71 -17.58
N PHE A 430 8.19 -5.66 -18.24
CA PHE A 430 9.25 -4.68 -17.99
C PHE A 430 8.82 -3.35 -18.61
N THR A 431 8.45 -2.39 -17.77
CA THR A 431 7.74 -1.19 -18.22
C THR A 431 8.64 -0.02 -18.55
N GLY A 432 9.95 -0.10 -18.28
CA GLY A 432 10.84 1.05 -18.36
C GLY A 432 10.21 2.25 -17.64
N ASP A 433 10.15 3.38 -18.34
CA ASP A 433 9.53 4.61 -17.88
C ASP A 433 8.12 4.84 -18.46
N HIS A 434 7.48 3.80 -18.98
CA HIS A 434 6.05 3.89 -19.31
C HIS A 434 5.18 3.90 -18.06
N VAL A 435 5.54 3.08 -17.07
CA VAL A 435 4.89 2.98 -15.76
C VAL A 435 5.97 2.74 -14.71
N MET A 436 6.03 3.64 -13.72
CA MET A 436 6.94 3.57 -12.58
C MET A 436 6.17 3.57 -11.25
N GLN A 437 6.85 3.15 -10.18
CA GLN A 437 6.26 3.16 -8.85
C GLN A 437 6.26 4.58 -8.24
N LEU A 438 5.31 4.89 -7.36
CA LEU A 438 5.18 6.14 -6.58
C LEU A 438 4.82 7.44 -7.32
N SER A 439 5.06 7.56 -8.63
CA SER A 439 4.76 8.79 -9.37
C SER A 439 4.27 8.54 -10.78
N THR A 440 3.71 9.57 -11.40
CA THR A 440 3.39 9.54 -12.84
C THR A 440 4.58 10.04 -13.64
N VAL A 441 4.87 9.37 -14.74
CA VAL A 441 5.99 9.68 -15.65
C VAL A 441 5.84 11.08 -16.24
N VAL A 442 6.93 11.73 -16.63
CA VAL A 442 6.85 13.03 -17.32
C VAL A 442 6.55 12.77 -18.80
N ILE A 443 5.56 13.45 -19.36
CA ILE A 443 5.32 13.47 -20.81
C ILE A 443 5.90 14.77 -21.35
N ASN A 444 6.98 14.70 -22.12
CA ASN A 444 7.74 15.87 -22.57
C ASN A 444 7.75 16.01 -24.10
N PRO A 445 6.88 16.87 -24.67
CA PRO A 445 6.87 17.14 -26.11
C PRO A 445 8.18 17.78 -26.63
N PRO A 446 8.52 17.64 -27.92
CA PRO A 446 7.72 16.97 -28.95
C PRO A 446 7.80 15.44 -28.94
N ASP A 447 8.81 14.85 -28.28
CA ASP A 447 8.99 13.38 -28.27
C ASP A 447 7.91 12.65 -27.44
N GLY A 448 7.58 13.22 -26.28
CA GLY A 448 6.50 12.73 -25.44
C GLY A 448 5.14 13.23 -25.91
N ASP A 449 4.16 12.33 -25.97
CA ASP A 449 2.81 12.57 -26.46
C ASP A 449 1.75 11.99 -25.50
N MET A 450 0.85 12.85 -25.01
CA MET A 450 -0.19 12.46 -24.04
C MET A 450 -1.28 11.57 -24.67
N ALA A 451 -1.62 11.78 -25.94
CA ALA A 451 -2.61 10.97 -26.64
C ALA A 451 -2.06 9.56 -26.88
N ALA A 452 -0.83 9.46 -27.38
CA ALA A 452 -0.13 8.19 -27.55
C ALA A 452 0.02 7.46 -26.22
N TYR A 453 0.40 8.17 -25.15
CA TYR A 453 0.53 7.59 -23.81
C TYR A 453 -0.78 6.94 -23.31
N LEU A 454 -1.91 7.64 -23.45
CA LEU A 454 -3.21 7.12 -23.04
C LEU A 454 -3.69 5.95 -23.92
N VAL A 455 -3.36 5.95 -25.21
CA VAL A 455 -3.64 4.82 -26.12
C VAL A 455 -2.82 3.59 -25.70
N SER A 456 -1.51 3.77 -25.45
CA SER A 456 -0.61 2.71 -24.98
C SER A 456 -1.10 2.10 -23.66
N LEU A 457 -1.44 2.91 -22.65
CA LEU A 457 -1.97 2.41 -21.37
C LEU A 457 -3.27 1.62 -21.54
N ARG A 458 -4.18 2.08 -22.40
CA ARG A 458 -5.45 1.35 -22.67
C ARG A 458 -5.21 0.02 -23.36
N ALA A 459 -4.27 -0.05 -24.29
CA ALA A 459 -3.87 -1.31 -24.92
C ALA A 459 -3.30 -2.28 -23.87
N LEU A 460 -2.44 -1.79 -22.97
CA LEU A 460 -1.87 -2.59 -21.89
C LEU A 460 -2.93 -3.08 -20.87
N CYS A 461 -4.04 -2.36 -20.67
CA CYS A 461 -5.16 -2.85 -19.85
C CYS A 461 -5.83 -4.11 -20.42
N ALA A 462 -5.69 -4.38 -21.71
CA ALA A 462 -6.26 -5.56 -22.37
C ALA A 462 -5.35 -6.80 -22.28
N GLU A 463 -4.09 -6.61 -21.88
CA GLU A 463 -3.11 -7.69 -21.73
C GLU A 463 -3.34 -8.47 -20.42
N GLU A 464 -3.13 -9.79 -20.46
CA GLU A 464 -3.13 -10.62 -19.27
C GLU A 464 -1.77 -10.55 -18.54
N LEU A 465 -1.62 -9.55 -17.67
CA LEU A 465 -0.41 -9.34 -16.88
C LEU A 465 -0.64 -9.60 -15.39
N GLU A 466 0.36 -10.20 -14.74
CA GLU A 466 0.38 -10.40 -13.29
C GLU A 466 1.31 -9.43 -12.57
N TRP A 467 2.40 -9.01 -13.24
CA TRP A 467 3.45 -8.19 -12.63
C TRP A 467 3.95 -7.09 -13.57
N LEU A 468 4.31 -5.95 -12.99
CA LEU A 468 5.11 -4.91 -13.64
C LEU A 468 6.50 -4.84 -13.00
N ALA A 469 7.52 -4.71 -13.83
CA ALA A 469 8.91 -4.53 -13.47
C ALA A 469 9.39 -3.17 -14.01
N PRO A 470 9.29 -2.09 -13.20
CA PRO A 470 9.51 -0.72 -13.67
C PRO A 470 10.99 -0.38 -13.82
N GLY A 471 11.29 0.60 -14.68
CA GLY A 471 12.63 1.21 -14.77
C GLY A 471 13.11 1.76 -13.43
N HIS A 472 12.20 2.17 -12.56
CA HIS A 472 12.49 2.66 -11.21
C HIS A 472 11.51 2.12 -10.17
N GLY A 473 12.05 1.63 -9.05
CA GLY A 473 11.28 1.13 -7.91
C GLY A 473 11.16 -0.40 -7.85
N PHE A 474 10.24 -0.89 -7.01
CA PHE A 474 10.01 -2.31 -6.77
C PHE A 474 9.09 -2.92 -7.83
N LEU A 475 9.02 -4.26 -7.87
CA LEU A 475 7.96 -4.95 -8.58
C LEU A 475 6.57 -4.48 -8.11
N MET A 476 5.65 -4.33 -9.08
CA MET A 476 4.27 -3.93 -8.82
C MET A 476 3.32 -5.07 -9.17
N ALA A 477 2.35 -5.32 -8.29
CA ALA A 477 1.24 -6.23 -8.54
C ALA A 477 0.02 -5.47 -9.10
N GLN A 478 -1.00 -6.22 -9.53
CA GLN A 478 -2.26 -5.68 -10.08
C GLN A 478 -2.05 -4.69 -11.25
N PRO A 479 -1.40 -5.13 -12.36
CA PRO A 479 -1.06 -4.25 -13.50
C PRO A 479 -2.22 -3.41 -14.02
N ARG A 480 -3.39 -4.03 -14.23
CA ARG A 480 -4.59 -3.35 -14.74
C ARG A 480 -5.02 -2.20 -13.83
N ALA A 481 -5.05 -2.40 -12.51
CA ALA A 481 -5.42 -1.36 -11.57
C ALA A 481 -4.40 -0.21 -11.57
N ALA A 482 -3.10 -0.52 -11.75
CA ALA A 482 -2.07 0.51 -11.89
C ALA A 482 -2.28 1.37 -13.15
N PHE A 483 -2.55 0.74 -14.30
CA PHE A 483 -2.83 1.46 -15.55
C PHE A 483 -4.10 2.31 -15.46
N GLU A 484 -5.21 1.73 -14.97
CA GLU A 484 -6.49 2.43 -14.80
C GLU A 484 -6.35 3.64 -13.88
N LYS A 485 -5.57 3.53 -12.79
CA LYS A 485 -5.27 4.64 -11.89
C LYS A 485 -4.51 5.76 -12.59
N ILE A 486 -3.52 5.44 -13.42
CA ILE A 486 -2.75 6.44 -14.19
C ILE A 486 -3.66 7.12 -15.22
N ILE A 487 -4.46 6.34 -15.96
CA ILE A 487 -5.43 6.88 -16.93
C ILE A 487 -6.40 7.86 -16.24
N ALA A 488 -7.00 7.44 -15.13
CA ALA A 488 -7.94 8.28 -14.37
C ALA A 488 -7.27 9.57 -13.89
N HIS A 489 -6.04 9.50 -13.36
CA HIS A 489 -5.29 10.67 -12.94
C HIS A 489 -5.03 11.66 -14.09
N ARG A 490 -4.63 11.17 -15.28
CA ARG A 490 -4.40 12.02 -16.45
C ARG A 490 -5.68 12.68 -16.96
N LEU A 491 -6.78 11.93 -16.99
CA LEU A 491 -8.07 12.47 -17.43
C LEU A 491 -8.63 13.49 -16.43
N GLN A 492 -8.42 13.29 -15.13
CA GLN A 492 -8.77 14.29 -14.11
C GLN A 492 -7.96 15.57 -14.30
N ARG A 493 -6.64 15.46 -14.57
CA ARG A 493 -5.79 16.62 -14.87
C ARG A 493 -6.25 17.34 -16.13
N GLU A 494 -6.57 16.61 -17.19
CA GLU A 494 -7.09 17.17 -18.44
C GLU A 494 -8.41 17.92 -18.24
N ALA A 495 -9.35 17.36 -17.49
CA ALA A 495 -10.60 18.03 -17.14
C ALA A 495 -10.35 19.34 -16.38
N LYS A 496 -9.36 19.35 -15.48
CA LYS A 496 -8.95 20.56 -14.76
C LYS A 496 -8.33 21.60 -15.70
N VAL A 497 -7.49 21.18 -16.66
CA VAL A 497 -6.94 22.08 -17.70
C VAL A 497 -8.07 22.74 -18.48
N LEU A 498 -9.06 21.97 -18.93
CA LEU A 498 -10.22 22.49 -19.67
C LEU A 498 -11.05 23.49 -18.84
N ALA A 499 -11.31 23.19 -17.57
CA ALA A 499 -12.04 24.09 -16.68
C ALA A 499 -11.31 25.44 -16.52
N VAL A 500 -10.01 25.41 -16.25
CA VAL A 500 -9.21 26.63 -16.08
C VAL A 500 -9.08 27.40 -17.39
N LEU A 501 -8.93 26.73 -18.54
CA LEU A 501 -8.93 27.37 -19.86
C LEU A 501 -10.23 28.14 -20.10
N HIS A 502 -11.38 27.51 -19.82
CA HIS A 502 -12.68 28.14 -19.98
C HIS A 502 -12.86 29.37 -19.07
N GLU A 503 -12.36 29.30 -17.84
CA GLU A 503 -12.41 30.42 -16.89
C GLU A 503 -11.51 31.60 -17.27
N LEU A 504 -10.33 31.34 -17.85
CA LEU A 504 -9.38 32.38 -18.26
C LEU A 504 -9.71 33.00 -19.62
N GLY A 505 -10.37 32.27 -20.51
CA GLY A 505 -10.72 32.74 -21.85
C GLY A 505 -9.50 33.22 -22.65
N GLU A 506 -9.57 34.41 -23.23
CA GLU A 506 -8.49 35.01 -24.03
C GLU A 506 -7.21 35.32 -23.21
N GLN A 507 -7.30 35.34 -21.88
CA GLN A 507 -6.16 35.56 -20.99
C GLN A 507 -5.39 34.28 -20.68
N ALA A 508 -5.81 33.13 -21.22
CA ALA A 508 -5.19 31.85 -20.96
C ALA A 508 -3.81 31.74 -21.62
N ASP A 509 -2.76 31.70 -20.80
CA ASP A 509 -1.42 31.28 -21.21
C ASP A 509 -0.86 30.22 -20.23
N GLU A 510 0.30 29.65 -20.57
CA GLU A 510 0.95 28.63 -19.74
C GLU A 510 1.26 29.13 -18.32
N SER A 511 1.58 30.41 -18.16
CA SER A 511 1.94 31.00 -16.86
C SER A 511 0.72 31.15 -15.95
N ALA A 512 -0.46 31.44 -16.52
CA ALA A 512 -1.71 31.52 -15.80
C ALA A 512 -2.32 30.14 -15.51
N LEU A 513 -2.16 29.18 -16.43
CA LEU A 513 -2.69 27.82 -16.30
C LEU A 513 -1.92 27.00 -15.26
N LEU A 514 -0.59 27.03 -15.31
CA LEU A 514 0.28 26.15 -14.52
C LEU A 514 -0.03 26.16 -13.00
N PRO A 515 -0.05 27.31 -12.30
CA PRO A 515 -0.28 27.32 -10.85
C PRO A 515 -1.72 26.92 -10.46
N ARG A 516 -2.70 27.13 -11.36
CA ARG A 516 -4.11 26.77 -11.10
C ARG A 516 -4.36 25.29 -11.36
N VAL A 517 -3.79 24.76 -12.44
CA VAL A 517 -3.91 23.34 -12.80
C VAL A 517 -3.12 22.48 -11.82
N TYR A 518 -1.93 22.92 -11.40
CA TYR A 518 -1.00 22.18 -10.55
C TYR A 518 -0.88 22.79 -9.13
N ASP A 519 -2.00 23.27 -8.58
CA ASP A 519 -2.10 23.78 -7.19
C ASP A 519 -1.76 22.72 -6.11
N ASP A 520 -1.78 21.43 -6.47
CA ASP A 520 -1.41 20.28 -5.66
C ASP A 520 0.06 19.90 -5.80
N VAL A 521 0.83 20.60 -6.63
CA VAL A 521 2.26 20.35 -6.87
C VAL A 521 3.10 21.50 -6.32
N PRO A 522 4.15 21.23 -5.51
CA PRO A 522 5.05 22.26 -5.02
C PRO A 522 5.67 23.09 -6.17
N GLU A 523 5.74 24.41 -6.00
CA GLU A 523 6.22 25.34 -7.04
C GLU A 523 7.59 24.97 -7.62
N ARG A 524 8.50 24.42 -6.80
CA ARG A 524 9.82 23.94 -7.25
C ARG A 524 9.76 22.87 -8.36
N LEU A 525 8.65 22.16 -8.49
CA LEU A 525 8.42 21.12 -9.51
C LEU A 525 7.61 21.63 -10.71
N HIS A 526 7.15 22.88 -10.69
CA HIS A 526 6.39 23.49 -11.79
C HIS A 526 7.11 23.46 -13.14
N PRO A 527 8.45 23.65 -13.25
CA PRO A 527 9.15 23.51 -14.53
C PRO A 527 9.01 22.12 -15.17
N VAL A 528 8.90 21.07 -14.35
CA VAL A 528 8.67 19.69 -14.84
C VAL A 528 7.18 19.50 -15.17
N ALA A 529 6.29 20.00 -14.32
CA ALA A 529 4.84 19.93 -14.54
C ALA A 529 4.41 20.65 -15.83
N LEU A 530 5.05 21.76 -16.18
CA LEU A 530 4.81 22.51 -17.42
C LEU A 530 4.96 21.64 -18.67
N ARG A 531 5.89 20.68 -18.67
CA ARG A 531 6.07 19.74 -19.79
C ARG A 531 4.82 18.89 -20.01
N SER A 532 4.26 18.37 -18.93
CA SER A 532 3.01 17.59 -18.97
C SER A 532 1.79 18.47 -19.28
N LEU A 533 1.76 19.72 -18.80
CA LEU A 533 0.73 20.70 -19.18
C LEU A 533 0.70 20.90 -20.70
N ARG A 534 1.87 21.15 -21.29
CA ARG A 534 2.04 21.28 -22.75
C ARG A 534 1.54 20.05 -23.49
N ALA A 535 1.87 18.85 -23.01
CA ALA A 535 1.38 17.61 -23.61
C ALA A 535 -0.15 17.50 -23.59
N HIS A 536 -0.81 17.91 -22.50
CA HIS A 536 -2.27 18.00 -22.43
C HIS A 536 -2.82 19.04 -23.42
N LEU A 537 -2.24 20.24 -23.47
CA LEU A 537 -2.67 21.30 -24.40
C LEU A 537 -2.54 20.87 -25.88
N ILE A 538 -1.46 20.19 -26.25
CA ILE A 538 -1.26 19.64 -27.60
C ILE A 538 -2.35 18.62 -27.93
N LYS A 539 -2.62 17.68 -27.01
CA LYS A 539 -3.71 16.69 -27.18
C LYS A 539 -5.07 17.37 -27.32
N LEU A 540 -5.37 18.36 -26.47
CA LEU A 540 -6.64 19.09 -26.50
C LEU A 540 -6.80 19.91 -27.78
N ARG A 541 -5.73 20.51 -28.30
CA ARG A 541 -5.76 21.21 -29.59
C ARG A 541 -6.06 20.25 -30.75
N ALA A 542 -5.57 19.02 -30.69
CA ALA A 542 -5.77 18.02 -31.74
C ALA A 542 -7.13 17.29 -31.67
N HIS A 543 -7.66 17.09 -30.45
CA HIS A 543 -8.78 16.18 -30.20
C HIS A 543 -9.84 16.71 -29.22
N GLY A 544 -9.70 17.94 -28.75
CA GLY A 544 -10.60 18.55 -27.78
C GLY A 544 -11.89 19.07 -28.43
N PRO A 545 -12.92 19.37 -27.61
CA PRO A 545 -14.13 19.99 -28.08
C PRO A 545 -13.89 21.48 -28.37
N GLY A 546 -13.45 21.80 -29.59
CA GLY A 546 -13.49 23.16 -30.19
C GLY A 546 -12.74 24.24 -29.45
#